data_AF-X0WCM0-F1
#
_entry.id   AF-X0WCM0-F1
#
_cell.length_a   1.000
_cell.length_b   1.000
_cell.length_c   1.000
_cell.angle_alpha   90.00
_cell.angle_beta   90.00
_cell.angle_gamma   90.00
#
_symmetry.space_group_name_H-M   'P 1'
#
loop_
_entity.id
_entity.type
_entity.pdbx_description
1 polymer ?
#
loop_
_entity_poly.entity_id
_entity_poly.type
_entity_poly.pdbx_seq_one_letter_code
_entity_poly.pdbx_strand_id
1 'polypeptide(L)' 'MKPIYISATVQDSGKTSFICGLMGYLQQCRYNPGYIKPVGQHYIRYCGSNIDEDAVLIHQVFGLS' A
#
# COMPACT_ATOMS: atom_id res chain seq x y z
N MET A 1 15.96 1.23 8.66
CA MET A 1 14.77 0.57 8.07
C MET A 1 15.22 -0.39 6.98
N LYS A 2 14.55 -1.54 6.81
CA LYS A 2 14.83 -2.51 5.74
C LYS A 2 13.73 -2.41 4.67
N PRO A 3 13.98 -1.86 3.48
CA PRO A 3 12.96 -1.72 2.45
C PRO A 3 12.66 -3.06 1.77
N ILE A 4 11.40 -3.30 1.44
CA ILE A 4 10.94 -4.41 0.59
C ILE A 4 10.34 -3.79 -0.67
N TYR A 5 10.92 -4.12 -1.82
CA TYR A 5 10.43 -3.64 -3.12
C TYR A 5 9.57 -4.71 -3.77
N ILE A 6 8.34 -4.34 -4.10
CA ILE A 6 7.36 -5.24 -4.74
C ILE A 6 7.04 -4.66 -6.11
N SER A 7 7.23 -5.47 -7.14
CA SER A 7 6.90 -5.15 -8.53
C SER A 7 6.21 -6.35 -9.16
N ALA A 8 5.55 -6.15 -10.29
CA ALA A 8 5.09 -7.25 -11.11
C ALA A 8 5.18 -6.90 -12.58
N THR A 9 5.23 -7.95 -13.38
CA THR A 9 5.47 -7.89 -14.83
C THR A 9 4.29 -7.37 -15.62
N VAL A 10 3.07 -7.43 -15.05
CA VAL A 10 1.82 -6.97 -15.70
C VAL A 10 0.97 -6.14 -14.73
N GLN A 11 0.11 -5.27 -15.27
CA GLN A 11 -0.93 -4.57 -14.50
C GLN A 11 -1.94 -5.60 -13.94
N ASP A 12 -2.58 -5.26 -12.82
CA ASP A 12 -3.64 -6.07 -12.18
C ASP A 12 -3.27 -7.51 -11.82
N SER A 13 -1.97 -7.80 -11.68
CA SER A 13 -1.43 -9.12 -11.32
C SER A 13 -1.66 -9.53 -9.85
N GLY A 14 -2.56 -8.87 -9.11
CA GLY A 14 -2.79 -9.13 -7.69
C GLY A 14 -1.76 -8.54 -6.72
N LYS A 15 -0.94 -7.56 -7.16
CA LYS A 15 0.04 -6.88 -6.30
C LYS A 15 -0.60 -6.26 -5.05
N THR A 16 -1.72 -5.55 -5.21
CA THR A 16 -2.42 -4.90 -4.09
C THR A 16 -2.90 -5.95 -3.08
N SER A 17 -3.48 -7.05 -3.53
CA SER A 17 -3.89 -8.16 -2.67
C SER A 17 -2.71 -8.79 -1.92
N PHE A 18 -1.59 -9.01 -2.60
CA PHE A 18 -0.36 -9.52 -1.97
C PHE A 18 0.17 -8.56 -0.90
N ILE A 19 0.20 -7.25 -1.20
CA ILE A 19 0.64 -6.21 -0.26
C ILE A 19 -0.29 -6.18 0.96
N CYS A 20 -1.61 -6.25 0.78
CA CYS A 20 -2.54 -6.33 1.90
C CYS A 20 -2.26 -7.54 2.82
N GLY A 21 -2.05 -8.73 2.24
CA GLY A 21 -1.69 -9.91 3.01
C GLY A 21 -0.38 -9.76 3.77
N LEU A 22 0.66 -9.24 3.12
CA LEU A 22 1.96 -9.00 3.73
C LEU A 22 1.89 -7.98 4.88
N MET A 23 1.20 -6.85 4.66
CA MET A 23 1.01 -5.80 5.66
C MET A 23 0.27 -6.35 6.89
N GLY A 24 -0.81 -7.10 6.68
CA GLY A 24 -1.58 -7.73 7.77
C GLY A 24 -0.73 -8.72 8.57
N TYR A 25 0.04 -9.57 7.89
CA TYR A 25 0.96 -10.50 8.56
C TYR A 25 2.04 -9.77 9.38
N LEU A 26 2.65 -8.72 8.83
CA LEU A 26 3.66 -7.93 9.53
C LEU A 26 3.09 -7.26 10.79
N GLN A 27 1.88 -6.70 10.72
CA GLN A 27 1.19 -6.15 11.89
C GLN A 27 0.88 -7.23 12.94
N GLN A 28 0.43 -8.43 12.52
CA GLN A 28 0.23 -9.57 13.43
C GLN A 28 1.53 -9.96 14.14
N CYS A 29 2.67 -9.88 13.46
CA CYS A 29 4.00 -10.07 14.02
C CYS A 29 4.52 -8.86 14.85
N ARG A 30 3.66 -7.89 15.18
CA ARG A 30 3.97 -6.68 15.96
C ARG A 30 4.99 -5.74 15.27
N TYR A 31 5.11 -5.81 13.95
CA TYR A 31 5.85 -4.80 13.18
C TYR A 31 4.94 -3.62 12.80
N ASN A 32 5.54 -2.46 12.56
CA ASN A 32 4.86 -1.26 12.05
C ASN A 32 5.35 -0.91 10.63
N PRO A 33 4.89 -1.61 9.58
CA PRO A 33 5.33 -1.36 8.23
C PRO A 33 4.74 -0.05 7.67
N GLY A 34 5.57 0.73 7.00
CA GLY A 34 5.11 1.83 6.14
C GLY A 34 4.83 1.36 4.72
N TYR A 35 4.05 2.14 3.98
CA TYR A 35 3.74 1.88 2.57
C TYR A 35 4.04 3.12 1.72
N ILE A 36 4.61 2.90 0.54
CA ILE A 36 4.80 3.94 -0.47
C ILE A 36 4.50 3.38 -1.85
N LYS A 37 3.76 4.14 -2.64
CA LYS A 37 3.57 3.89 -4.07
C LYS A 37 4.23 5.02 -4.86
N PRO A 38 5.40 4.78 -5.48
CA PRO A 38 6.19 5.86 -6.08
C PRO A 38 5.56 6.43 -7.35
N VAL A 39 4.76 5.63 -8.05
CA VAL A 39 4.06 6.04 -9.28
C VAL A 39 2.59 5.73 -9.11
N GLY A 40 1.79 6.79 -8.97
CA GLY A 40 0.33 6.69 -8.95
C GLY A 40 -0.24 6.74 -10.36
N GLN A 41 -1.27 5.92 -10.62
CA GLN A 41 -1.98 5.90 -11.90
C GLN A 41 -3.45 6.32 -11.75
N HIS A 42 -4.07 6.00 -10.62
CA HIS A 42 -5.49 6.26 -10.35
C HIS A 42 -5.62 7.17 -9.13
N TYR A 43 -5.88 8.46 -9.34
CA TYR A 43 -5.95 9.43 -8.26
C TYR A 43 -7.40 9.68 -7.82
N ILE A 44 -7.62 9.68 -6.50
CA ILE A 44 -8.89 10.06 -5.87
C ILE A 44 -8.70 11.25 -4.94
N ARG A 45 -9.77 11.98 -4.65
CA ARG A 45 -9.76 13.07 -3.67
C ARG A 45 -9.79 12.48 -2.25
N TYR A 46 -8.67 12.57 -1.55
CA TYR A 46 -8.51 12.08 -0.18
C TYR A 46 -7.79 13.13 0.69
N CYS A 47 -8.32 13.44 1.88
CA CYS A 47 -7.78 14.47 2.78
C CYS A 47 -7.47 15.81 2.10
N GLY A 48 -8.35 16.25 1.19
CA GLY A 48 -8.18 17.53 0.48
C GLY A 48 -7.10 17.54 -0.62
N SER A 49 -6.49 16.38 -0.91
CA SER A 49 -5.45 16.22 -1.93
C SER A 49 -5.82 15.13 -2.93
N ASN A 50 -5.19 15.11 -4.10
CA ASN A 50 -5.31 14.00 -5.05
C ASN A 50 -4.25 12.96 -4.71
N ILE A 51 -4.67 11.77 -4.28
CA ILE A 51 -3.79 10.69 -3.81
C ILE A 51 -4.12 9.42 -4.59
N ASP A 52 -3.13 8.59 -4.87
CA ASP A 52 -3.35 7.31 -5.55
C ASP A 52 -4.27 6.39 -4.72
N GLU A 53 -5.22 5.75 -5.40
CA GLU A 53 -6.25 4.90 -4.82
C GLU A 53 -5.68 3.75 -3.99
N ASP A 54 -4.58 3.11 -4.43
CA ASP A 54 -3.95 2.03 -3.65
C ASP A 54 -3.34 2.58 -2.35
N ALA A 55 -2.75 3.78 -2.38
CA ALA A 55 -2.20 4.40 -1.18
C ALA A 55 -3.31 4.76 -0.17
N VAL A 56 -4.45 5.23 -0.66
CA VAL A 56 -5.63 5.47 0.18
C VAL A 56 -6.17 4.18 0.76
N LEU A 57 -6.31 3.12 -0.05
CA LEU A 57 -6.75 1.80 0.39
C LEU A 57 -5.87 1.27 1.53
N ILE A 58 -4.55 1.28 1.33
CA ILE A 58 -3.60 0.78 2.33
C ILE A 58 -3.65 1.62 3.62
N HIS A 59 -3.74 2.94 3.49
CA HIS A 59 -3.89 3.83 4.65
C HIS A 59 -5.18 3.52 5.45
N GLN A 60 -6.31 3.36 4.77
CA GLN A 60 -7.61 3.07 5.40
C GLN A 60 -7.67 1.68 6.06
N VAL A 61 -7.14 0.65 5.39
CA VAL A 61 -7.20 -0.74 5.87
C VAL A 61 -6.27 -0.97 7.05
N PHE A 62 -5.07 -0.38 7.03
CA PHE A 62 -4.02 -0.67 8.01
C PHE A 62 -3.80 0.44 9.05
N GLY A 63 -4.51 1.56 8.95
CA GLY A 63 -4.44 2.66 9.91
C GLY A 63 -3.03 3.28 10.01
N LEU A 64 -2.37 3.46 8.86
CA LEU A 64 -1.02 4.03 8.82
C LEU A 64 -1.02 5.47 9.34
N SER A 65 0.00 5.81 10.13
CA SER A 65 0.20 7.13 10.75
C SER A 65 1.09 8.05 9.94
#